data_AF-A0A6H9LRM8-F1
#
_entry.id   AF-A0A6H9LRM8-F1
#
_cell.length_a   1.000
_cell.length_b   1.000
_cell.length_c   1.000
_cell.angle_alpha   90.00
_cell.angle_beta   90.00
_cell.angle_gamma   90.00
#
_symmetry.space_group_name_H-M   'P 1'
#
loop_
_entity.id
_entity.type
_entity.pdbx_description
1 polymer ?
#
loop_
_entity_poly.entity_id
_entity_poly.type
_entity_poly.pdbx_seq_one_letter_code
_entity_poly.pdbx_strand_id
1 'polypeptide(L)'
;MKIKRHPAEPFRIKSVEPIKPLNREERVKKLKAANYNIFKIDAEDVYIDLLTDSGTGALSNKQWAAIMMGDESYAGAKSFKRFEKAVKDIFRHEFVIPTHQGRSAENLLFTTMVKPGQYVLNNTHFDTTKGNTLHKGGLPLDFPCKQSKDDSDFPFKGNMDVMAMEEFILSRERNDIAMVIMTITNNSIGGLPVSIQNIRAVSEICKRHHIQFFFDCARFAENCFFIKQNEPEFAEATIQEIAKEMFELSDGA
;
A
#
# COMPACT_ATOMS: atom_id res chain seq x y z
N MET A 1 9.14 -9.29 -31.12
CA MET A 1 8.84 -8.58 -29.86
C MET A 1 8.13 -7.27 -30.20
N LYS A 2 6.88 -7.05 -29.75
CA LYS A 2 6.27 -5.72 -29.84
C LYS A 2 7.11 -4.79 -28.95
N ILE A 3 7.71 -3.75 -29.52
CA ILE A 3 8.40 -2.71 -28.75
C ILE A 3 7.36 -2.13 -27.79
N LYS A 4 7.48 -2.41 -26.48
CA LYS A 4 6.71 -1.72 -25.45
C LYS A 4 7.15 -0.26 -25.52
N ARG A 5 6.35 0.60 -26.17
CA ARG A 5 6.60 2.04 -26.19
C ARG A 5 6.34 2.58 -24.79
N HIS A 6 7.31 3.29 -24.24
CA HIS A 6 7.07 4.14 -23.07
C HIS A 6 6.13 5.27 -23.50
N PRO A 7 4.95 5.43 -22.86
CA PRO A 7 4.03 6.49 -23.22
C PRO A 7 4.63 7.86 -22.85
N ALA A 8 4.27 8.90 -23.60
CA ALA A 8 4.49 10.27 -23.15
C ALA A 8 3.65 10.55 -21.90
N GLU A 9 4.09 11.50 -21.08
CA GLU A 9 3.38 11.90 -19.87
C GLU A 9 1.96 12.37 -20.23
N PRO A 10 0.91 11.81 -19.61
CA PRO A 10 -0.48 12.22 -19.85
C PRO A 10 -0.84 13.53 -19.11
N PHE A 11 0.16 14.38 -18.87
CA PHE A 11 0.07 15.65 -18.18
C PHE A 11 1.14 16.61 -18.71
N ARG A 12 1.02 17.90 -18.36
CA ARG A 12 2.02 18.93 -18.65
C ARG A 12 2.45 19.61 -17.36
N ILE A 13 3.70 20.06 -17.31
CA ILE A 13 4.27 20.78 -16.17
C ILE A 13 3.52 22.10 -15.97
N LYS A 14 3.05 22.35 -14.73
CA LYS A 14 2.38 23.60 -14.34
C LYS A 14 3.30 24.55 -13.59
N SER A 15 4.20 24.02 -12.78
CA SER A 15 5.22 24.72 -11.99
C SER A 15 6.43 23.80 -11.84
N VAL A 16 7.59 24.38 -11.53
CA VAL A 16 8.84 23.66 -11.28
C VAL A 16 9.41 24.02 -9.92
N GLU A 17 10.14 23.09 -9.31
CA GLU A 17 10.95 23.33 -8.13
C GLU A 17 12.43 23.45 -8.56
N PRO A 18 13.15 24.53 -8.17
CA PRO A 18 14.56 24.67 -8.51
C PRO A 18 15.41 23.57 -7.89
N ILE A 19 16.42 23.14 -8.65
CA ILE A 19 17.39 22.11 -8.26
C ILE A 19 18.81 22.67 -8.32
N LYS A 20 19.68 22.17 -7.46
CA LYS A 20 21.09 22.59 -7.38
C LYS A 20 22.01 21.47 -7.82
N PRO A 21 22.51 21.49 -9.07
CA PRO A 21 23.42 20.46 -9.54
C PRO A 21 24.81 20.66 -8.91
N LEU A 22 25.14 19.84 -7.91
CA LEU A 22 26.49 19.76 -7.36
C LEU A 22 27.42 19.02 -8.33
N ASN A 23 28.69 19.43 -8.39
CA ASN A 23 29.71 18.66 -9.09
C ASN A 23 30.09 17.40 -8.29
N ARG A 24 30.87 16.50 -8.90
CA ARG A 24 31.23 15.21 -8.27
C ARG A 24 31.99 15.38 -6.95
N GLU A 25 32.93 16.33 -6.88
CA GLU A 25 33.77 16.54 -5.69
C GLU A 25 32.93 17.04 -4.52
N GLU A 26 31.99 17.95 -4.76
CA GLU A 26 31.04 18.44 -3.77
C GLU A 26 30.16 17.30 -3.24
N ARG A 27 29.60 16.47 -4.12
CA ARG A 27 28.82 15.29 -3.71
C ARG A 27 29.63 14.33 -2.85
N VAL A 28 30.91 14.07 -3.20
CA VAL A 28 31.80 13.22 -2.40
C VAL A 28 32.06 13.83 -1.02
N LYS A 29 32.23 15.15 -0.91
CA LYS A 29 32.38 15.84 0.39
C LYS A 29 31.12 15.71 1.24
N LYS A 30 29.94 15.92 0.65
CA LYS A 30 28.64 15.77 1.33
C LYS A 30 28.40 14.34 1.81
N LEU A 31 28.69 13.34 0.98
CA LEU A 31 28.63 11.92 1.37
C LEU A 31 29.55 11.61 2.55
N LYS A 32 30.79 12.11 2.54
CA LYS A 32 31.72 11.94 3.67
C LYS A 32 31.20 12.61 4.95
N ALA A 33 30.71 13.84 4.85
CA ALA A 33 30.14 14.56 6.01
C ALA A 33 28.92 13.83 6.59
N ALA A 34 28.10 13.23 5.73
CA ALA A 34 26.97 12.39 6.11
C ALA A 34 27.36 10.99 6.63
N ASN A 35 28.66 10.68 6.76
CA ASN A 35 29.17 9.35 7.08
C ASN A 35 28.61 8.26 6.17
N TYR A 36 28.48 8.57 4.88
CA TYR A 36 27.93 7.69 3.84
C TYR A 36 26.48 7.23 4.10
N ASN A 37 25.77 7.87 5.02
CA ASN A 37 24.35 7.64 5.24
C ASN A 37 23.53 8.69 4.47
N ILE A 38 22.86 8.27 3.40
CA ILE A 38 22.08 9.16 2.54
C ILE A 38 20.92 9.86 3.27
N PHE A 39 20.39 9.27 4.35
CA PHE A 39 19.35 9.92 5.18
C PHE A 39 19.86 11.17 5.92
N LYS A 40 21.17 11.38 5.97
CA LYS A 40 21.79 12.56 6.60
C LYS A 40 22.21 13.63 5.59
N ILE A 41 21.93 13.45 4.30
CA ILE A 41 22.23 14.44 3.27
C ILE A 41 21.09 15.45 3.21
N ASP A 42 21.43 16.73 3.19
CA ASP A 42 20.45 17.81 3.03
C ASP A 42 19.77 17.71 1.67
N ALA A 43 18.44 17.85 1.63
CA ALA A 43 17.66 17.71 0.41
C ALA A 43 18.08 18.69 -0.70
N GLU A 44 18.53 19.90 -0.35
CA GLU A 44 19.02 20.89 -1.32
C GLU A 44 20.25 20.45 -2.11
N ASP A 45 21.00 19.46 -1.60
CA ASP A 45 22.20 18.92 -2.22
C ASP A 45 21.93 17.65 -3.05
N VAL A 46 20.66 17.23 -3.13
CA VAL A 46 20.19 16.08 -3.91
C VAL A 46 19.59 16.57 -5.22
N TYR A 47 20.12 16.09 -6.35
CA TYR A 47 19.61 16.46 -7.68
C TYR A 47 18.31 15.72 -8.02
N ILE A 48 18.29 14.40 -7.84
CA ILE A 48 17.12 13.55 -8.06
C ILE A 48 16.95 12.73 -6.78
N ASP A 49 15.89 13.00 -6.03
CA ASP A 49 15.59 12.28 -4.80
C ASP A 49 14.68 11.09 -5.08
N LEU A 50 15.23 9.88 -4.91
CA LEU A 50 14.53 8.60 -5.04
C LEU A 50 14.49 7.86 -3.71
N LEU A 51 14.63 8.57 -2.58
CA LEU A 51 14.62 7.96 -1.25
C LEU A 51 13.27 7.29 -0.96
N THR A 52 12.17 7.90 -1.38
CA THR A 52 10.81 7.39 -1.19
C THR A 52 9.82 8.01 -2.15
N ASP A 53 8.74 7.27 -2.43
CA ASP A 53 7.51 7.74 -3.08
C ASP A 53 6.47 8.25 -2.07
N SER A 54 6.74 8.17 -0.77
CA SER A 54 5.82 8.59 0.29
C SER A 54 5.82 10.10 0.49
N GLY A 55 4.72 10.75 0.10
CA GLY A 55 4.53 12.20 0.30
C GLY A 55 5.30 13.10 -0.66
N THR A 56 6.02 12.52 -1.64
CA THR A 56 6.87 13.23 -2.61
C THR A 56 6.18 13.45 -3.97
N GLY A 57 4.89 13.12 -4.08
CA GLY A 57 4.12 13.28 -5.33
C GLY A 57 3.82 14.74 -5.67
N ALA A 58 3.93 15.09 -6.96
CA ALA A 58 3.57 16.41 -7.46
C ALA A 58 2.04 16.57 -7.59
N LEU A 59 1.46 17.51 -6.83
CA LEU A 59 0.03 17.79 -6.87
C LEU A 59 -0.39 18.48 -8.18
N SER A 60 -1.56 18.08 -8.69
CA SER A 60 -2.21 18.74 -9.82
C SER A 60 -2.70 20.16 -9.48
N ASN A 61 -2.98 20.96 -10.51
CA ASN A 61 -3.60 22.28 -10.33
C ASN A 61 -4.97 22.21 -9.61
N LYS A 62 -5.74 21.13 -9.80
CA LYS A 62 -7.03 20.90 -9.13
C LYS A 62 -6.84 20.65 -7.64
N GLN A 63 -5.80 19.92 -7.26
CA GLN A 63 -5.46 19.70 -5.85
C GLN A 63 -5.00 21.00 -5.18
N TRP A 64 -4.13 21.79 -5.83
CA TRP A 64 -3.76 23.12 -5.33
C TRP A 64 -4.97 24.05 -5.15
N ALA A 65 -5.91 24.06 -6.11
CA ALA A 65 -7.15 24.81 -5.96
C ALA A 65 -8.01 24.32 -4.78
N ALA A 66 -8.05 23.00 -4.54
CA ALA A 66 -8.78 22.42 -3.42
C ALA A 66 -8.14 22.76 -2.06
N ILE A 67 -6.82 22.91 -1.97
CA ILE A 67 -6.11 23.38 -0.77
C ILE A 67 -6.55 24.80 -0.42
N MET A 68 -6.67 25.70 -1.40
CA MET A 68 -7.14 27.08 -1.18
C MET A 68 -8.61 27.17 -0.75
N MET A 69 -9.35 26.07 -0.84
CA MET A 69 -10.76 25.95 -0.47
C MET A 69 -10.95 25.08 0.80
N GLY A 70 -9.91 25.01 1.64
CA GLY A 70 -9.94 24.28 2.92
C GLY A 70 -11.08 24.75 3.84
N ASP A 71 -11.79 23.81 4.43
CA ASP A 71 -12.76 24.06 5.49
C ASP A 71 -12.14 23.58 6.81
N GLU A 72 -11.65 24.55 7.60
CA GLU A 72 -10.90 24.34 8.84
C GLU A 72 -11.81 24.18 10.08
N SER A 73 -13.09 23.88 9.85
CA SER A 73 -14.04 23.64 10.94
C SER A 73 -13.64 22.40 11.76
N TYR A 74 -13.67 22.53 13.09
CA TYR A 74 -13.29 21.45 14.00
C TYR A 74 -14.18 20.19 13.88
N ALA A 75 -15.46 20.36 13.54
CA ALA A 75 -16.40 19.25 13.33
C ALA A 75 -17.33 19.54 12.16
N GLY A 76 -17.66 18.51 11.38
CA GLY A 76 -18.63 18.61 10.29
C GLY A 76 -18.13 19.30 9.01
N ALA A 77 -16.81 19.42 8.84
CA ALA A 77 -16.19 20.09 7.69
C ALA A 77 -16.64 19.51 6.35
N LYS A 78 -16.88 20.39 5.36
CA LYS A 78 -17.24 20.01 3.98
C LYS A 78 -16.11 19.24 3.29
N SER A 79 -14.86 19.57 3.63
CA SER A 79 -13.65 18.88 3.15
C SER A 79 -13.69 17.38 3.52
N PHE A 80 -14.06 17.05 4.76
CA PHE A 80 -14.22 15.67 5.21
C PHE A 80 -15.32 14.94 4.44
N LYS A 81 -16.51 15.53 4.27
CA LYS A 81 -17.62 14.89 3.52
C LYS A 81 -17.23 14.58 2.07
N ARG A 82 -16.46 15.45 1.43
CA ARG A 82 -15.92 15.22 0.08
C ARG A 82 -14.91 14.07 0.07
N PHE A 83 -14.01 14.03 1.06
CA PHE A 83 -13.04 12.94 1.23
C PHE A 83 -13.74 11.60 1.48
N GLU A 84 -14.66 11.54 2.45
CA GLU A 84 -15.46 10.37 2.78
C GLU A 84 -16.18 9.83 1.55
N LYS A 85 -16.85 10.70 0.77
CA LYS A 85 -17.52 10.29 -0.46
C LYS A 85 -16.54 9.65 -1.45
N ALA A 86 -15.38 10.27 -1.68
CA ALA A 86 -14.38 9.75 -2.61
C ALA A 86 -13.83 8.38 -2.16
N VAL A 87 -13.57 8.21 -0.86
CA VAL A 87 -13.17 6.92 -0.29
C VAL A 87 -14.27 5.88 -0.50
N LYS A 88 -15.52 6.17 -0.14
CA LYS A 88 -16.65 5.24 -0.33
C LYS A 88 -16.91 4.87 -1.80
N ASP A 89 -16.69 5.81 -2.72
CA ASP A 89 -16.85 5.58 -4.16
C ASP A 89 -15.80 4.61 -4.74
N ILE A 90 -14.65 4.44 -4.07
CA ILE A 90 -13.53 3.58 -4.49
C ILE A 90 -13.49 2.29 -3.66
N PHE A 91 -13.53 2.41 -2.33
CA PHE A 91 -13.28 1.34 -1.36
C PHE A 91 -14.55 0.61 -0.90
N ARG A 92 -15.74 1.20 -1.11
CA ARG A 92 -17.05 0.57 -0.81
C ARG A 92 -17.31 0.19 0.66
N HIS A 93 -16.38 0.44 1.58
CA HIS A 93 -16.60 0.25 3.02
C HIS A 93 -17.58 1.29 3.60
N GLU A 94 -18.35 0.88 4.61
CA GLU A 94 -19.41 1.70 5.21
C GLU A 94 -18.86 2.87 6.05
N PHE A 95 -17.76 2.65 6.77
CA PHE A 95 -17.18 3.61 7.70
C PHE A 95 -15.81 4.10 7.22
N VAL A 96 -15.56 5.40 7.42
CA VAL A 96 -14.28 6.05 7.07
C VAL A 96 -13.80 6.86 8.27
N ILE A 97 -12.60 6.54 8.75
CA ILE A 97 -11.93 7.29 9.82
C ILE A 97 -10.64 7.89 9.24
N PRO A 98 -10.55 9.21 9.05
CA PRO A 98 -9.35 9.83 8.53
C PRO A 98 -8.25 9.82 9.59
N THR A 99 -7.02 9.54 9.16
CA THR A 99 -5.81 9.64 9.99
C THR A 99 -4.80 10.53 9.27
N HIS A 100 -3.78 11.00 9.98
CA HIS A 100 -2.77 11.87 9.35
C HIS A 100 -1.95 11.14 8.28
N GLN A 101 -1.72 9.83 8.44
CA GLN A 101 -1.10 8.93 7.44
C GLN A 101 -1.26 7.45 7.84
N GLY A 102 -0.81 6.54 6.97
CA GLY A 102 -0.99 5.08 7.11
C GLY A 102 -0.64 4.50 8.47
N ARG A 103 0.55 4.78 9.02
CA ARG A 103 0.98 4.23 10.33
C ARG A 103 0.05 4.58 11.51
N SER A 104 -0.72 5.67 11.40
CA SER A 104 -1.72 6.02 12.41
C SER A 104 -3.01 5.23 12.24
N ALA A 105 -3.43 4.94 11.01
CA ALA A 105 -4.50 4.00 10.75
C ALA A 105 -4.15 2.60 11.28
N GLU A 106 -2.92 2.14 11.01
CA GLU A 106 -2.39 0.89 11.59
C GLU A 106 -2.46 0.93 13.12
N ASN A 107 -1.92 1.96 13.79
CA ASN A 107 -1.97 1.98 15.26
C ASN A 107 -3.41 1.94 15.81
N LEU A 108 -4.37 2.63 15.18
CA LEU A 108 -5.77 2.59 15.58
C LEU A 108 -6.37 1.19 15.40
N LEU A 109 -6.21 0.60 14.21
CA LEU A 109 -6.72 -0.73 13.88
C LEU A 109 -6.14 -1.79 14.83
N PHE A 110 -4.83 -1.82 14.99
CA PHE A 110 -4.13 -2.84 15.76
C PHE A 110 -4.41 -2.72 17.26
N THR A 111 -4.55 -1.49 17.79
CA THR A 111 -4.98 -1.28 19.18
C THR A 111 -6.37 -1.85 19.45
N THR A 112 -7.24 -1.84 18.43
CA THR A 112 -8.63 -2.30 18.54
C THR A 112 -8.75 -3.81 18.36
N MET A 113 -7.96 -4.38 17.45
CA MET A 113 -8.15 -5.74 16.96
C MET A 113 -7.18 -6.78 17.55
N VAL A 114 -5.99 -6.37 17.98
CA VAL A 114 -4.92 -7.30 18.39
C VAL A 114 -4.87 -7.44 19.91
N LYS A 115 -4.93 -8.68 20.40
CA LYS A 115 -4.62 -9.03 21.78
C LYS A 115 -3.22 -9.66 21.87
N PRO A 116 -2.51 -9.51 23.00
CA PRO A 116 -1.21 -10.14 23.20
C PRO A 116 -1.25 -11.65 22.94
N GLY A 117 -0.27 -12.16 22.19
CA GLY A 117 -0.16 -13.56 21.81
C GLY A 117 -0.93 -13.96 20.54
N GLN A 118 -1.80 -13.10 20.00
CA GLN A 118 -2.50 -13.39 18.75
C GLN A 118 -1.62 -13.17 17.51
N TYR A 119 -1.84 -13.96 16.48
CA TYR A 119 -1.20 -13.84 15.18
C TYR A 119 -1.88 -12.80 14.29
N VAL A 120 -1.08 -12.01 13.58
CA VAL A 120 -1.50 -11.20 12.43
C VAL A 120 -0.83 -11.80 11.20
N LEU A 121 -1.63 -12.37 10.30
CA LEU A 121 -1.10 -13.04 9.10
C LEU A 121 -1.02 -12.04 7.95
N ASN A 122 0.00 -12.14 7.10
CA ASN A 122 0.11 -11.29 5.90
C ASN A 122 0.79 -12.02 4.74
N ASN A 123 0.73 -11.50 3.51
CA ASN A 123 1.61 -11.96 2.44
C ASN A 123 3.06 -11.60 2.81
N THR A 124 3.33 -10.31 3.04
CA THR A 124 4.53 -9.82 3.72
C THR A 124 4.19 -8.52 4.45
N HIS A 125 4.51 -8.43 5.74
CA HIS A 125 4.36 -7.19 6.50
C HIS A 125 5.33 -6.10 6.01
N PHE A 126 4.85 -4.85 5.95
CA PHE A 126 5.70 -3.67 5.88
C PHE A 126 6.26 -3.31 7.27
N ASP A 127 7.32 -2.51 7.32
CA ASP A 127 8.06 -2.18 8.55
C ASP A 127 7.16 -1.62 9.66
N THR A 128 6.27 -0.66 9.33
CA THR A 128 5.37 -0.06 10.32
C THR A 128 4.24 -1.00 10.72
N THR A 129 3.70 -1.77 9.78
CA THR A 129 2.68 -2.77 10.03
C THR A 129 3.19 -3.81 11.01
N LYS A 130 4.39 -4.36 10.76
CA LYS A 130 5.08 -5.30 11.66
C LYS A 130 5.37 -4.66 13.03
N GLY A 131 5.84 -3.42 13.02
CA GLY A 131 6.12 -2.66 14.25
C GLY A 131 4.87 -2.48 15.12
N ASN A 132 3.73 -2.12 14.51
CA ASN A 132 2.45 -2.00 15.19
C ASN A 132 1.95 -3.35 15.73
N THR A 133 2.08 -4.46 14.98
CA THR A 133 1.79 -5.80 15.48
C THR A 133 2.54 -6.10 16.77
N LEU A 134 3.87 -5.98 16.73
CA LEU A 134 4.75 -6.32 17.85
C LEU A 134 4.52 -5.38 19.04
N HIS A 135 4.28 -4.09 18.78
CA HIS A 135 4.02 -3.10 19.83
C HIS A 135 2.74 -3.43 20.64
N LYS A 136 1.74 -4.08 20.03
CA LYS A 136 0.52 -4.55 20.73
C LYS A 136 0.65 -5.98 21.30
N GLY A 137 1.84 -6.56 21.24
CA GLY A 137 2.09 -7.94 21.70
C GLY A 137 1.58 -9.02 20.76
N GLY A 138 1.18 -8.66 19.54
CA GLY A 138 0.82 -9.62 18.50
C GLY A 138 2.04 -10.26 17.84
N LEU A 139 1.81 -11.33 17.10
CA LEU A 139 2.81 -12.13 16.42
C LEU A 139 2.65 -11.97 14.89
N PRO A 140 3.48 -11.17 14.22
CA PRO A 140 3.41 -11.04 12.76
C PRO A 140 3.91 -12.32 12.09
N LEU A 141 3.15 -12.88 11.16
CA LEU A 141 3.51 -14.06 10.40
C LEU A 141 3.25 -13.85 8.89
N ASP A 142 4.28 -14.11 8.08
CA ASP A 142 4.26 -13.89 6.64
C ASP A 142 4.08 -15.19 5.86
N PHE A 143 3.23 -15.15 4.83
CA PHE A 143 2.97 -16.24 3.88
C PHE A 143 3.19 -15.75 2.44
N PRO A 144 4.42 -15.39 2.04
CA PRO A 144 4.68 -14.99 0.66
C PRO A 144 4.57 -16.20 -0.27
N CYS A 145 4.02 -16.00 -1.48
CA CYS A 145 3.98 -17.09 -2.46
C CYS A 145 5.39 -17.57 -2.83
N LYS A 146 5.49 -18.81 -3.32
CA LYS A 146 6.78 -19.42 -3.72
C LYS A 146 7.52 -18.58 -4.76
N GLN A 147 6.78 -17.95 -5.66
CA GLN A 147 7.31 -17.13 -6.76
C GLN A 147 7.88 -15.79 -6.30
N SER A 148 7.61 -15.36 -5.04
CA SER A 148 8.14 -14.11 -4.48
C SER A 148 9.67 -13.99 -4.51
N LYS A 149 10.38 -15.12 -4.62
CA LYS A 149 11.84 -15.21 -4.61
C LYS A 149 12.45 -15.77 -5.90
N ASP A 150 11.63 -16.11 -6.90
CA ASP A 150 12.15 -16.63 -8.16
C ASP A 150 12.43 -15.51 -9.17
N ASP A 151 13.25 -15.81 -10.18
CA ASP A 151 13.60 -14.87 -11.27
C ASP A 151 12.66 -15.00 -12.48
N SER A 152 11.52 -15.69 -12.35
CA SER A 152 10.60 -15.93 -13.47
C SER A 152 9.83 -14.66 -13.87
N ASP A 153 9.22 -14.66 -15.06
CA ASP A 153 8.32 -13.57 -15.48
C ASP A 153 6.91 -13.69 -14.87
N PHE A 154 6.72 -14.46 -13.80
CA PHE A 154 5.43 -14.59 -13.14
C PHE A 154 4.91 -13.21 -12.68
N PRO A 155 3.72 -12.76 -13.13
CA PRO A 155 3.30 -11.37 -12.92
C PRO A 155 2.92 -11.06 -11.47
N PHE A 156 2.37 -12.01 -10.72
CA PHE A 156 1.72 -11.78 -9.43
C PHE A 156 2.52 -12.31 -8.23
N LYS A 157 3.81 -11.96 -8.18
CA LYS A 157 4.73 -12.36 -7.11
C LYS A 157 4.43 -11.75 -5.73
N GLY A 158 3.49 -10.80 -5.67
CA GLY A 158 2.92 -10.27 -4.42
C GLY A 158 1.93 -11.21 -3.74
N ASN A 159 1.49 -12.26 -4.43
CA ASN A 159 0.49 -13.21 -3.92
C ASN A 159 0.87 -13.80 -2.56
N MET A 160 -0.15 -14.12 -1.78
CA MET A 160 -0.06 -14.91 -0.56
C MET A 160 -0.01 -16.41 -0.89
N ASP A 161 0.76 -17.20 -0.14
CA ASP A 161 0.68 -18.66 -0.17
C ASP A 161 -0.59 -19.11 0.56
N VAL A 162 -1.66 -19.24 -0.22
CA VAL A 162 -3.02 -19.55 0.24
C VAL A 162 -3.07 -20.87 1.00
N MET A 163 -2.40 -21.91 0.49
CA MET A 163 -2.41 -23.23 1.10
C MET A 163 -1.67 -23.20 2.44
N ALA A 164 -0.48 -22.61 2.48
CA ALA A 164 0.29 -22.51 3.72
C ALA A 164 -0.44 -21.67 4.79
N MET A 165 -1.11 -20.59 4.39
CA MET A 165 -1.92 -19.79 5.30
C MET A 165 -3.11 -20.59 5.84
N GLU A 166 -3.85 -21.32 4.99
CA GLU A 166 -5.00 -22.11 5.42
C GLU A 166 -4.58 -23.27 6.34
N GLU A 167 -3.50 -23.98 6.01
CA GLU A 167 -2.92 -25.01 6.89
C GLU A 167 -2.55 -24.43 8.27
N PHE A 168 -1.97 -23.23 8.30
CA PHE A 168 -1.68 -22.56 9.57
C PHE A 168 -2.96 -22.21 10.34
N ILE A 169 -3.99 -21.67 9.66
CA ILE A 169 -5.29 -21.37 10.28
C ILE A 169 -5.90 -22.63 10.89
N LEU A 170 -5.87 -23.76 10.17
CA LEU A 170 -6.40 -25.05 10.64
C LEU A 170 -5.60 -25.64 11.81
N SER A 171 -4.34 -25.26 11.97
CA SER A 171 -3.48 -25.73 13.06
C SER A 171 -3.63 -24.94 14.38
N ARG A 172 -4.52 -23.94 14.40
CA ARG A 172 -4.70 -23.00 15.51
C ARG A 172 -6.13 -22.93 15.99
N GLU A 173 -6.31 -22.48 17.23
CA GLU A 173 -7.63 -22.07 17.68
C GLU A 173 -8.02 -20.78 16.99
N ARG A 174 -9.31 -20.60 16.65
CA ARG A 174 -9.77 -19.36 15.99
C ARG A 174 -9.31 -18.11 16.74
N ASN A 175 -9.38 -18.14 18.07
CA ASN A 175 -9.02 -17.00 18.92
C ASN A 175 -7.52 -16.69 18.93
N ASP A 176 -6.66 -17.55 18.39
CA ASP A 176 -5.23 -17.26 18.27
C ASP A 176 -4.94 -16.28 17.13
N ILE A 177 -5.89 -16.05 16.21
CA ILE A 177 -5.66 -15.21 15.02
C ILE A 177 -6.45 -13.91 15.15
N ALA A 178 -5.77 -12.78 15.17
CA ALA A 178 -6.42 -11.47 15.24
C ALA A 178 -7.08 -11.11 13.90
N MET A 179 -6.30 -11.18 12.81
CA MET A 179 -6.73 -10.84 11.46
C MET A 179 -5.76 -11.37 10.40
N VAL A 180 -6.20 -11.34 9.16
CA VAL A 180 -5.36 -11.48 7.96
C VAL A 180 -5.25 -10.11 7.31
N ILE A 181 -4.04 -9.73 6.93
CA ILE A 181 -3.74 -8.53 6.14
C ILE A 181 -3.23 -9.00 4.77
N MET A 182 -3.45 -8.21 3.73
CA MET A 182 -2.77 -8.39 2.45
C MET A 182 -2.25 -7.05 1.95
N THR A 183 -0.94 -6.97 1.78
CA THR A 183 -0.27 -5.76 1.27
C THR A 183 -0.36 -5.70 -0.25
N ILE A 184 -0.98 -4.63 -0.79
CA ILE A 184 -1.23 -4.42 -2.22
C ILE A 184 -0.74 -3.04 -2.71
N THR A 185 0.29 -2.93 -3.55
CA THR A 185 1.28 -3.95 -3.93
C THR A 185 2.19 -4.33 -2.76
N ASN A 186 2.81 -5.50 -2.80
CA ASN A 186 3.65 -5.98 -1.70
C ASN A 186 5.00 -5.23 -1.67
N ASN A 187 5.07 -4.18 -0.84
CA ASN A 187 6.23 -3.30 -0.72
C ASN A 187 7.52 -4.05 -0.36
N SER A 188 7.45 -4.94 0.63
CA SER A 188 8.61 -5.58 1.25
C SER A 188 9.39 -6.51 0.32
N ILE A 189 8.81 -6.85 -0.83
CA ILE A 189 9.44 -7.68 -1.86
C ILE A 189 9.62 -6.93 -3.20
N GLY A 190 9.56 -5.60 -3.19
CA GLY A 190 9.82 -4.76 -4.37
C GLY A 190 8.57 -4.27 -5.10
N GLY A 191 7.43 -4.14 -4.42
CA GLY A 191 6.20 -3.60 -5.00
C GLY A 191 5.51 -4.56 -5.96
N LEU A 192 5.62 -5.87 -5.72
CA LEU A 192 5.07 -6.90 -6.60
C LEU A 192 3.54 -7.02 -6.41
N PRO A 193 2.76 -7.17 -7.50
CA PRO A 193 1.31 -7.13 -7.42
C PRO A 193 0.70 -8.46 -6.97
N VAL A 194 -0.52 -8.38 -6.48
CA VAL A 194 -1.40 -9.49 -6.11
C VAL A 194 -2.51 -9.65 -7.15
N SER A 195 -2.78 -10.88 -7.58
CA SER A 195 -3.86 -11.22 -8.52
C SER A 195 -5.25 -11.18 -7.88
N ILE A 196 -6.30 -10.95 -8.68
CA ILE A 196 -7.67 -11.01 -8.14
C ILE A 196 -7.98 -12.42 -7.62
N GLN A 197 -7.51 -13.47 -8.30
CA GLN A 197 -7.78 -14.84 -7.88
C GLN A 197 -7.15 -15.14 -6.52
N ASN A 198 -6.00 -14.56 -6.21
CA ASN A 198 -5.38 -14.71 -4.90
C ASN A 198 -6.18 -13.98 -3.81
N ILE A 199 -6.64 -12.76 -4.10
CA ILE A 199 -7.52 -11.99 -3.21
C ILE A 199 -8.83 -12.75 -2.94
N ARG A 200 -9.48 -13.26 -3.98
CA ARG A 200 -10.73 -14.05 -3.88
C ARG A 200 -10.52 -15.29 -3.01
N ALA A 201 -9.44 -16.03 -3.21
CA ALA A 201 -9.13 -17.23 -2.43
C ALA A 201 -8.90 -16.93 -0.94
N VAL A 202 -8.12 -15.89 -0.63
CA VAL A 202 -7.88 -15.47 0.76
C VAL A 202 -9.17 -14.96 1.42
N SER A 203 -9.97 -14.17 0.72
CA SER A 203 -11.28 -13.70 1.18
C SER A 203 -12.21 -14.87 1.52
N GLU A 204 -12.27 -15.89 0.66
CA GLU A 204 -13.10 -17.07 0.88
C GLU A 204 -12.68 -17.84 2.13
N ILE A 205 -11.38 -18.09 2.31
CA ILE A 205 -10.84 -18.75 3.51
C ILE A 205 -11.17 -17.93 4.76
N CYS A 206 -10.90 -16.62 4.74
CA CYS A 206 -11.18 -15.74 5.86
C CYS A 206 -12.66 -15.78 6.25
N LYS A 207 -13.58 -15.76 5.26
CA LYS A 207 -15.03 -15.91 5.49
C LYS A 207 -15.39 -17.27 6.10
N ARG A 208 -14.87 -18.38 5.57
CA ARG A 208 -15.12 -19.73 6.10
C ARG A 208 -14.67 -19.89 7.55
N HIS A 209 -13.56 -19.26 7.92
CA HIS A 209 -13.00 -19.33 9.27
C HIS A 209 -13.40 -18.16 10.17
N HIS A 210 -14.29 -17.27 9.71
CA HIS A 210 -14.72 -16.08 10.43
C HIS A 210 -13.54 -15.19 10.90
N ILE A 211 -12.50 -15.05 10.08
CA ILE A 211 -11.33 -14.19 10.31
C ILE A 211 -11.51 -12.90 9.52
N GLN A 212 -11.21 -11.76 10.14
CA GLN A 212 -11.29 -10.47 9.47
C GLN A 212 -10.14 -10.33 8.48
N PHE A 213 -10.45 -9.84 7.28
CA PHE A 213 -9.50 -9.66 6.20
C PHE A 213 -9.36 -8.19 5.80
N PHE A 214 -8.17 -7.63 5.99
CA PHE A 214 -7.87 -6.23 5.68
C PHE A 214 -6.84 -6.12 4.56
N PHE A 215 -6.88 -5.04 3.79
CA PHE A 215 -5.75 -4.65 2.96
C PHE A 215 -4.81 -3.70 3.70
N ASP A 216 -3.51 -3.79 3.42
CA ASP A 216 -2.67 -2.59 3.40
C ASP A 216 -2.72 -2.04 1.97
N CYS A 217 -3.43 -0.93 1.82
CA CYS A 217 -3.81 -0.39 0.52
C CYS A 217 -2.94 0.78 0.05
N ALA A 218 -1.72 0.96 0.58
CA ALA A 218 -0.86 2.11 0.26
C ALA A 218 -0.66 2.33 -1.25
N ARG A 219 -0.61 1.24 -2.04
CA ARG A 219 -0.38 1.27 -3.49
C ARG A 219 -1.45 0.52 -4.30
N PHE A 220 -2.69 0.53 -3.82
CA PHE A 220 -3.77 -0.26 -4.44
C PHE A 220 -3.99 0.06 -5.93
N ALA A 221 -3.82 1.33 -6.33
CA ALA A 221 -4.03 1.77 -7.71
C ALA A 221 -2.99 1.19 -8.68
N GLU A 222 -1.74 1.02 -8.23
CA GLU A 222 -0.70 0.33 -9.00
C GLU A 222 -1.04 -1.16 -9.13
N ASN A 223 -1.52 -1.79 -8.05
CA ASN A 223 -1.98 -3.18 -8.08
C ASN A 223 -3.11 -3.38 -9.11
N CYS A 224 -4.08 -2.46 -9.13
CA CYS A 224 -5.16 -2.46 -10.12
C CYS A 224 -4.63 -2.33 -11.56
N PHE A 225 -3.59 -1.52 -11.78
CA PHE A 225 -2.95 -1.42 -13.09
C PHE A 225 -2.31 -2.75 -13.51
N PHE A 226 -1.62 -3.45 -12.60
CA PHE A 226 -1.05 -4.77 -12.89
C PHE A 226 -2.13 -5.83 -13.16
N ILE A 227 -3.23 -5.82 -12.42
CA ILE A 227 -4.40 -6.68 -12.69
C ILE A 227 -4.92 -6.40 -14.10
N LYS A 228 -5.19 -5.14 -14.45
CA LYS A 228 -5.67 -4.75 -15.80
C LYS A 228 -4.74 -5.25 -16.93
N GLN A 229 -3.43 -5.19 -16.71
CA GLN A 229 -2.44 -5.58 -17.72
C GLN A 229 -2.30 -7.09 -17.89
N ASN A 230 -2.49 -7.87 -16.82
CA ASN A 230 -2.10 -9.29 -16.79
C ASN A 230 -3.28 -10.26 -16.61
N GLU A 231 -4.48 -9.78 -16.23
CA GLU A 231 -5.68 -10.60 -16.10
C GLU A 231 -6.69 -10.28 -17.21
N PRO A 232 -6.97 -11.25 -18.12
CA PRO A 232 -7.90 -11.06 -19.23
C PRO A 232 -9.32 -10.63 -18.80
N GLU A 233 -9.76 -11.04 -17.61
CA GLU A 233 -11.07 -10.68 -17.03
C GLU A 233 -11.24 -9.15 -16.88
N PHE A 234 -10.15 -8.40 -16.69
CA PHE A 234 -10.17 -6.95 -16.47
C PHE A 234 -9.58 -6.13 -17.63
N ALA A 235 -9.36 -6.75 -18.79
CA ALA A 235 -8.74 -6.08 -19.95
C ALA A 235 -9.47 -4.79 -20.32
N GLU A 236 -10.81 -4.79 -20.28
CA GLU A 236 -11.66 -3.64 -20.60
C GLU A 236 -12.13 -2.85 -19.35
N ALA A 237 -11.88 -3.36 -18.14
CA ALA A 237 -12.31 -2.71 -16.90
C ALA A 237 -11.48 -1.44 -16.61
N THR A 238 -12.11 -0.42 -16.06
CA THR A 238 -11.43 0.75 -15.52
C THR A 238 -10.68 0.39 -14.22
N ILE A 239 -9.65 1.18 -13.88
CA ILE A 239 -8.94 1.03 -12.60
C ILE A 239 -9.91 1.12 -11.40
N GLN A 240 -10.94 1.96 -11.49
CA GLN A 240 -11.94 2.09 -10.43
C GLN A 240 -12.84 0.86 -10.31
N GLU A 241 -13.21 0.21 -11.41
CA GLU A 241 -13.97 -1.05 -11.37
C GLU A 241 -13.16 -2.17 -10.72
N ILE A 242 -11.87 -2.28 -11.06
CA ILE A 242 -10.96 -3.26 -10.45
C ILE A 242 -10.80 -2.99 -8.95
N ALA A 243 -10.61 -1.72 -8.56
CA ALA A 243 -10.50 -1.36 -7.14
C ALA A 243 -11.76 -1.74 -6.36
N LYS A 244 -12.95 -1.48 -6.91
CA LYS A 244 -14.22 -1.86 -6.27
C LYS A 244 -14.32 -3.37 -6.06
N GLU A 245 -14.02 -4.16 -7.09
CA GLU A 245 -14.00 -5.62 -6.99
C GLU A 245 -13.03 -6.09 -5.90
N MET A 246 -11.82 -5.50 -5.84
CA MET A 246 -10.84 -5.84 -4.80
C MET A 246 -11.37 -5.53 -3.39
N PHE A 247 -11.84 -4.30 -3.15
CA PHE A 247 -12.25 -3.88 -1.80
C PHE A 247 -13.55 -4.56 -1.31
N GLU A 248 -14.45 -4.97 -2.22
CA GLU A 248 -15.63 -5.78 -1.86
C GLU A 248 -15.27 -7.19 -1.34
N LEU A 249 -14.02 -7.64 -1.54
CA LEU A 249 -13.50 -8.89 -1.01
C LEU A 249 -12.86 -8.76 0.38
N SER A 250 -12.76 -7.55 0.94
CA SER A 250 -12.16 -7.28 2.25
C SER A 250 -13.15 -6.69 3.25
N ASP A 251 -12.89 -6.88 4.54
CA ASP A 251 -13.65 -6.26 5.63
C ASP A 251 -13.18 -4.82 5.92
N GLY A 252 -11.99 -4.43 5.45
CA GLY A 252 -11.44 -3.08 5.54
C GLY A 252 -10.10 -2.91 4.82
N ALA A 253 -9.54 -1.70 4.90
CA ALA A 253 -8.28 -1.30 4.26
C ALA A 253 -7.57 -0.20 5.04
#